data_AF-A0A1I1M9Q5-F1
#
_entry.id   AF-A0A1I1M9Q5-F1
#
_cell.length_a   1.000
_cell.length_b   1.000
_cell.length_c   1.000
_cell.angle_alpha   90.00
_cell.angle_beta   90.00
_cell.angle_gamma   90.00
#
_symmetry.space_group_name_H-M   'P 1'
#
loop_
_entity.id
_entity.type
_entity.pdbx_description
1 polymer ?
#
loop_
_entity_poly.entity_id
_entity_poly.type
_entity_poly.pdbx_seq_one_letter_code
_entity_poly.pdbx_strand_id
1 'polypeptide(L)'
;MQFEQFSHDTALVLGQILIDLAKKGRKSIAVQISKNGQKLFYHAMDGTSPDQEHWIRRKSNVTARHNHSSYYIRLYNESKNRSYFEAFSVSPEEYAVHGGSFPLAVKSAGVIGTITVSGLTQEEDHQLIVDGLKRILHS
;
A
#
# COMPACT_ATOMS: atom_id res chain seq x y z
N MET A 1 2.94 -8.14 10.01
CA MET A 1 1.98 -7.25 10.70
C MET A 1 0.58 -7.75 10.38
N GLN A 2 -0.23 -8.04 11.40
CA GLN A 2 -1.57 -8.63 11.25
C GLN A 2 -2.50 -8.03 12.32
N PHE A 3 -3.76 -7.82 11.97
CA PHE A 3 -4.82 -7.38 12.87
C PHE A 3 -5.53 -8.57 13.51
N GLU A 4 -6.08 -8.39 14.71
CA GLU A 4 -7.07 -9.34 15.28
C GLU A 4 -8.41 -9.23 14.54
N GLN A 5 -8.85 -8.00 14.28
CA GLN A 5 -10.07 -7.67 13.55
C GLN A 5 -9.84 -6.41 12.70
N PHE A 6 -10.58 -6.29 11.60
CA PHE A 6 -10.48 -5.13 10.72
C PHE A 6 -11.86 -4.71 10.21
N SER A 7 -12.36 -3.59 10.75
CA SER A 7 -13.63 -2.98 10.36
C SER A 7 -13.41 -1.83 9.36
N HIS A 8 -14.51 -1.24 8.87
CA HIS A 8 -14.44 -0.01 8.07
C HIS A 8 -13.89 1.16 8.91
N ASP A 9 -14.23 1.23 10.20
CA ASP A 9 -13.69 2.24 11.11
C ASP A 9 -12.18 2.07 11.33
N THR A 10 -11.69 0.82 11.37
CA THR A 10 -10.23 0.57 11.39
C THR A 10 -9.54 1.17 10.16
N ALA A 11 -10.16 1.07 8.97
CA ALA A 11 -9.63 1.68 7.76
C ALA A 11 -9.61 3.21 7.84
N LEU A 12 -10.67 3.83 8.37
CA LEU A 12 -10.73 5.28 8.59
C LEU A 12 -9.63 5.76 9.54
N VAL A 13 -9.48 5.11 10.70
CA VAL A 13 -8.45 5.45 11.70
C VAL A 13 -7.05 5.29 11.11
N LEU A 14 -6.79 4.18 10.41
CA LEU A 14 -5.50 3.95 9.76
C LEU A 14 -5.21 5.00 8.67
N GLY A 15 -6.20 5.36 7.86
CA GLY A 15 -6.10 6.42 6.87
C GLY A 15 -5.71 7.76 7.51
N GLN A 16 -6.38 8.14 8.61
CA GLN A 16 -6.07 9.36 9.35
C GLN A 16 -4.66 9.34 9.94
N ILE A 17 -4.22 8.21 10.51
CA ILE A 17 -2.86 8.05 11.02
C ILE A 17 -1.82 8.32 9.93
N LEU A 18 -2.01 7.81 8.72
CA LEU A 18 -1.07 8.02 7.61
C LEU A 18 -1.04 9.48 7.17
N ILE A 19 -2.20 10.14 7.11
CA ILE A 19 -2.30 11.57 6.80
C ILE A 19 -1.55 12.40 7.85
N ASP A 20 -1.73 12.09 9.13
CA ASP A 20 -1.06 12.80 10.22
C ASP A 20 0.46 12.60 10.18
N LEU A 21 0.92 11.38 9.89
CA LEU A 21 2.35 11.08 9.71
C LEU A 21 2.94 11.84 8.51
N ALA A 22 2.24 11.88 7.38
CA ALA A 22 2.66 12.65 6.21
C ALA A 22 2.74 14.15 6.51
N LYS A 23 1.72 14.72 7.16
CA LYS A 23 1.70 16.13 7.58
C LYS A 23 2.84 16.47 8.53
N LYS A 24 3.13 15.61 9.52
CA LYS A 24 4.29 15.78 10.41
C LYS A 24 5.62 15.80 9.66
N GLY A 25 5.73 15.00 8.60
CA GLY A 25 6.87 14.99 7.70
C GLY A 25 6.91 16.14 6.69
N ARG A 26 5.93 17.04 6.68
CA ARG A 26 5.73 18.08 5.63
C ARG A 26 5.67 17.50 4.22
N LYS A 27 5.00 16.35 4.10
CA LYS A 27 4.85 15.58 2.87
C LYS A 27 3.39 15.60 2.41
N SER A 28 3.19 15.41 1.10
CA SER A 28 1.86 15.24 0.50
C SER A 28 1.76 13.88 -0.16
N ILE A 29 0.65 13.18 0.10
CA ILE A 29 0.41 11.82 -0.38
C ILE A 29 -1.03 11.63 -0.84
N ALA A 30 -1.23 10.65 -1.71
CA ALA A 30 -2.52 10.00 -1.90
C ALA A 30 -2.48 8.62 -1.23
N VAL A 31 -3.54 8.28 -0.51
CA VAL A 31 -3.67 7.00 0.21
C VAL A 31 -4.99 6.33 -0.13
N GLN A 32 -4.95 5.02 -0.30
CA GLN A 32 -6.13 4.17 -0.48
C GLN A 32 -6.04 2.93 0.41
N ILE A 33 -7.16 2.60 1.06
CA ILE A 33 -7.34 1.34 1.78
C ILE A 33 -8.52 0.59 1.16
N SER A 34 -8.28 -0.66 0.78
CA SER A 34 -9.29 -1.53 0.20
C SER A 34 -9.37 -2.86 0.95
N LYS A 35 -10.57 -3.39 1.11
CA LYS A 35 -10.87 -4.70 1.70
C LYS A 35 -11.75 -5.49 0.75
N ASN A 36 -11.34 -6.70 0.36
CA ASN A 36 -12.07 -7.56 -0.58
C ASN A 36 -12.53 -6.83 -1.86
N GLY A 37 -11.67 -5.97 -2.41
CA GLY A 37 -11.96 -5.15 -3.61
C GLY A 37 -12.78 -3.89 -3.35
N GLN A 38 -13.41 -3.73 -2.18
CA GLN A 38 -14.13 -2.51 -1.81
C GLN A 38 -13.16 -1.43 -1.31
N LYS A 39 -13.24 -0.23 -1.89
CA LYS A 39 -12.53 0.96 -1.42
C LYS A 39 -13.19 1.47 -0.14
N LEU A 40 -12.48 1.39 0.98
CA LEU A 40 -12.98 1.80 2.29
C LEU A 40 -12.54 3.21 2.69
N PHE A 41 -11.37 3.61 2.23
CA PHE A 41 -10.80 4.92 2.48
C PHE A 41 -10.01 5.39 1.26
N TYR A 42 -10.16 6.66 0.91
CA TYR A 42 -9.29 7.35 -0.03
C TYR A 42 -9.16 8.81 0.35
N HIS A 43 -7.93 9.32 0.29
CA HIS A 43 -7.67 10.74 0.44
C HIS A 43 -6.46 11.13 -0.41
N ALA A 44 -6.64 12.14 -1.24
CA ALA A 44 -5.57 12.83 -1.96
C ALA A 44 -5.33 14.17 -1.27
N MET A 45 -4.12 14.35 -0.72
CA MET A 45 -3.74 15.61 -0.08
C MET A 45 -3.46 16.69 -1.13
N ASP A 46 -3.61 17.96 -0.74
CA ASP A 46 -3.24 19.10 -1.59
C ASP A 46 -1.79 18.98 -2.08
N GLY A 47 -1.56 19.25 -3.37
CA GLY A 47 -0.27 19.09 -4.03
C GLY A 47 -0.01 17.71 -4.64
N THR A 48 -0.94 16.76 -4.50
CA THR A 48 -0.94 15.53 -5.32
C THR A 48 -1.60 15.75 -6.69
N SER A 49 -1.45 14.78 -7.59
CA SER A 49 -2.01 14.82 -8.94
C SER A 49 -2.81 13.54 -9.26
N PRO A 50 -3.66 13.55 -10.31
CA PRO A 50 -4.42 12.36 -10.73
C PRO A 50 -3.56 11.13 -11.06
N ASP A 51 -2.29 11.31 -11.43
CA ASP A 51 -1.35 10.21 -11.70
C ASP A 51 -1.20 9.25 -10.50
N GLN A 52 -1.42 9.77 -9.28
CA GLN A 52 -1.33 8.96 -8.06
C GLN A 52 -2.40 7.88 -7.97
N GLU A 53 -3.56 8.07 -8.59
CA GLU A 53 -4.59 7.03 -8.68
C GLU A 53 -4.12 5.86 -9.54
N HIS A 54 -3.40 6.15 -10.64
CA HIS A 54 -2.79 5.14 -11.49
C HIS A 54 -1.68 4.38 -10.75
N TRP A 55 -0.83 5.07 -10.01
CA TRP A 55 0.18 4.43 -9.17
C TRP A 55 -0.44 3.57 -8.07
N ILE A 56 -1.46 4.07 -7.37
CA ILE A 56 -2.17 3.32 -6.34
C ILE A 56 -2.73 2.02 -6.93
N ARG A 57 -3.45 2.11 -8.06
CA ARG A 57 -4.01 0.94 -8.74
C ARG A 57 -2.93 -0.09 -9.06
N ARG A 58 -1.86 0.33 -9.74
CA ARG A 58 -0.77 -0.56 -10.20
C ARG A 58 0.03 -1.18 -9.05
N LYS A 59 0.34 -0.42 -7.99
CA LYS A 59 1.03 -0.93 -6.79
C LYS A 59 0.13 -1.91 -6.03
N SER A 60 -1.15 -1.58 -5.87
CA SER A 60 -2.12 -2.42 -5.15
C SER A 60 -2.38 -3.76 -5.84
N ASN A 61 -2.41 -3.79 -7.18
CA ASN A 61 -2.52 -5.01 -7.98
C ASN A 61 -1.38 -6.00 -7.70
N VAL A 62 -0.13 -5.51 -7.55
CA VAL A 62 1.01 -6.34 -7.16
C VAL A 62 0.75 -6.99 -5.79
N THR A 63 0.37 -6.19 -4.80
CA THR A 63 0.15 -6.72 -3.45
C THR A 63 -1.04 -7.68 -3.38
N ALA A 64 -2.15 -7.36 -4.04
CA ALA A 64 -3.33 -8.22 -4.07
C ALA A 64 -3.02 -9.58 -4.72
N ARG A 65 -2.19 -9.61 -5.77
CA ARG A 65 -1.79 -10.85 -6.43
C ARG A 65 -0.83 -11.70 -5.60
N HIS A 66 0.10 -11.07 -4.89
CA HIS A 66 1.24 -11.76 -4.28
C HIS A 66 1.19 -11.87 -2.76
N ASN A 67 0.17 -11.30 -2.11
CA ASN A 67 0.03 -11.25 -0.65
C ASN A 67 1.28 -10.72 0.06
N HIS A 68 2.05 -9.88 -0.62
CA HIS A 68 3.27 -9.27 -0.12
C HIS A 68 3.37 -7.81 -0.56
N SER A 69 4.12 -7.01 0.20
CA SER A 69 4.35 -5.61 -0.18
C SER A 69 4.94 -5.50 -1.59
N SER A 70 4.49 -4.50 -2.34
CA SER A 70 5.01 -4.23 -3.69
C SER A 70 6.52 -3.99 -3.70
N TYR A 71 7.06 -3.43 -2.61
CA TYR A 71 8.50 -3.23 -2.40
C TYR A 71 9.26 -4.55 -2.27
N TYR A 72 8.74 -5.51 -1.50
CA TYR A 72 9.38 -6.83 -1.41
C TYR A 72 9.37 -7.54 -2.75
N ILE A 73 8.26 -7.48 -3.49
CA ILE A 73 8.17 -8.15 -4.80
C ILE A 73 9.20 -7.58 -5.77
N ARG A 74 9.48 -6.28 -5.70
CA ARG A 74 10.62 -5.68 -6.41
C ARG A 74 11.94 -6.34 -6.04
N LEU A 75 12.31 -6.28 -4.75
CA LEU A 75 13.58 -6.81 -4.23
C LEU A 75 13.74 -8.32 -4.50
N TYR A 76 12.64 -9.07 -4.43
CA TYR A 76 12.61 -10.50 -4.72
C TYR A 76 12.96 -10.81 -6.19
N ASN A 77 12.48 -10.00 -7.15
CA ASN A 77 12.83 -10.20 -8.56
C ASN A 77 14.24 -9.66 -8.87
N GLU A 78 14.65 -8.56 -8.25
CA GLU A 78 16.02 -8.03 -8.34
C GLU A 78 17.05 -9.04 -7.81
N SER A 79 16.82 -9.65 -6.65
CA SER A 79 17.69 -10.70 -6.08
C SER A 79 17.78 -11.96 -6.94
N LYS A 80 16.80 -12.18 -7.83
CA LYS A 80 16.79 -13.27 -8.81
C LYS A 80 17.28 -12.85 -10.20
N ASN A 81 17.71 -11.60 -10.34
CA ASN A 81 18.14 -11.00 -11.61
C ASN A 81 17.15 -11.25 -12.76
N ARG A 82 15.85 -11.02 -12.52
CA ARG A 82 14.79 -11.27 -13.53
C ARG A 82 13.77 -10.14 -13.59
N SER A 83 13.12 -10.00 -14.74
CA SER A 83 11.99 -9.08 -14.91
C SER A 83 10.74 -9.60 -14.18
N TYR A 84 10.08 -8.74 -13.41
CA TYR A 84 8.77 -9.04 -12.84
C TYR A 84 7.71 -9.26 -13.93
N PHE A 85 7.72 -8.43 -14.98
CA PHE A 85 6.71 -8.46 -16.03
C PHE A 85 6.75 -9.74 -16.84
N GLU A 86 7.96 -10.21 -17.15
CA GLU A 86 8.17 -11.48 -17.87
C GLU A 86 7.88 -12.67 -16.95
N ALA A 87 8.43 -12.68 -15.74
CA ALA A 87 8.31 -13.81 -14.81
C ALA A 87 6.87 -14.09 -14.36
N PHE A 88 6.00 -13.08 -14.36
CA PHE A 88 4.61 -13.22 -13.95
C PHE A 88 3.59 -12.95 -15.07
N SER A 89 4.08 -12.74 -16.30
CA SER A 89 3.30 -12.48 -17.51
C SER A 89 2.26 -11.36 -17.31
N VAL A 90 2.73 -10.18 -16.92
CA VAL A 90 1.89 -9.01 -16.61
C VAL A 90 2.30 -7.76 -17.36
N SER A 91 1.33 -6.89 -17.62
CA SER A 91 1.55 -5.59 -18.25
C SER A 91 2.04 -4.54 -17.24
N PRO A 92 3.03 -3.70 -17.61
CA PRO A 92 3.39 -2.50 -16.87
C PRO A 92 2.25 -1.49 -16.69
N GLU A 93 1.24 -1.52 -17.57
CA GLU A 93 0.04 -0.68 -17.45
C GLU A 93 -0.80 -1.03 -16.22
N GLU A 94 -0.81 -2.32 -15.86
CA GLU A 94 -1.65 -2.87 -14.80
C GLU A 94 -0.90 -3.09 -13.48
N TYR A 95 0.43 -3.21 -13.53
CA TYR A 95 1.24 -3.55 -12.36
C TYR A 95 2.46 -2.64 -12.23
N ALA A 96 2.81 -2.30 -10.99
CA ALA A 96 4.02 -1.56 -10.65
C ALA A 96 4.68 -2.16 -9.41
N VAL A 97 5.86 -2.76 -9.59
CA VAL A 97 6.72 -3.25 -8.49
C VAL A 97 7.53 -2.11 -7.88
N HIS A 98 6.84 -1.11 -7.35
CA HIS A 98 7.42 0.00 -6.61
C HIS A 98 6.84 0.01 -5.21
N GLY A 99 7.64 0.39 -4.23
CA GLY A 99 7.18 0.55 -2.84
C GLY A 99 5.98 1.48 -2.71
N GLY A 100 5.20 1.25 -1.65
CA GLY A 100 3.97 1.97 -1.38
C GLY A 100 2.69 1.15 -1.45
N SER A 101 2.73 -0.18 -1.55
CA SER A 101 1.57 -1.04 -1.27
C SER A 101 1.93 -2.15 -0.30
N PHE A 102 1.04 -2.44 0.65
CA PHE A 102 1.24 -3.42 1.72
C PHE A 102 -0.04 -4.22 2.00
N PRO A 103 0.04 -5.54 2.27
CA PRO A 103 -1.14 -6.36 2.53
C PRO A 103 -1.78 -6.02 3.88
N LEU A 104 -3.10 -5.90 3.90
CA LEU A 104 -3.89 -5.89 5.12
C LEU A 104 -4.27 -7.32 5.47
N ALA A 105 -3.78 -7.82 6.60
CA ALA A 105 -3.96 -9.21 7.01
C ALA A 105 -4.63 -9.29 8.38
N VAL A 106 -5.52 -10.27 8.54
CA VAL A 106 -6.20 -10.61 9.81
C VAL A 106 -5.79 -12.02 10.21
N LYS A 107 -5.43 -12.24 11.49
CA LYS A 107 -4.82 -13.50 11.96
C LYS A 107 -5.56 -14.77 11.53
N SER A 108 -6.89 -14.77 11.57
CA SER A 108 -7.73 -15.92 11.22
C SER A 108 -8.23 -15.94 9.77
N ALA A 109 -8.08 -14.85 9.02
CA ALA A 109 -8.65 -14.70 7.68
C ALA A 109 -7.59 -14.54 6.57
N GLY A 110 -6.32 -14.40 6.92
CA GLY A 110 -5.25 -14.15 5.96
C GLY A 110 -5.28 -12.72 5.43
N VAL A 111 -4.78 -12.51 4.20
CA VAL A 111 -4.79 -11.20 3.54
C VAL A 111 -6.20 -10.90 3.03
N ILE A 112 -6.78 -9.81 3.52
CA ILE A 112 -8.15 -9.37 3.23
C ILE A 112 -8.20 -8.14 2.32
N GLY A 113 -7.05 -7.56 1.98
CA GLY A 113 -7.03 -6.28 1.30
C GLY A 113 -5.65 -5.65 1.21
N THR A 114 -5.63 -4.38 0.84
CA THR A 114 -4.40 -3.62 0.61
C THR A 114 -4.50 -2.23 1.20
N ILE A 115 -3.36 -1.72 1.65
CA ILE A 115 -3.15 -0.31 1.94
C ILE A 115 -2.06 0.19 1.00
N THR A 116 -2.33 1.30 0.33
CA THR A 116 -1.47 1.84 -0.71
C THR A 116 -1.29 3.34 -0.53
N VAL A 117 -0.05 3.80 -0.61
CA VAL A 117 0.38 5.20 -0.57
C VAL A 117 1.15 5.50 -1.85
N SER A 118 0.92 6.69 -2.40
CA SER A 118 1.72 7.26 -3.49
C SER A 118 1.94 8.75 -3.23
N GLY A 119 3.16 9.23 -3.40
CA GLY A 119 3.50 10.64 -3.11
C GLY A 119 4.98 10.89 -3.00
N LEU A 120 5.71 9.86 -2.58
CA LEU A 120 7.08 10.00 -2.10
C LEU A 120 8.01 9.10 -2.91
N THR A 121 9.27 8.98 -2.46
CA THR A 121 10.11 7.89 -2.95
C THR A 121 9.49 6.55 -2.53
N GLN A 122 9.79 5.50 -3.28
CA GLN A 122 9.22 4.17 -3.01
C GLN A 122 9.51 3.64 -1.60
N GLU A 123 10.69 3.97 -1.05
CA GLU A 123 11.14 3.58 0.28
C GLU A 123 10.33 4.33 1.33
N GLU A 124 10.09 5.62 1.11
CA GLU A 124 9.31 6.47 2.00
C GLU A 124 7.82 6.13 1.99
N ASP A 125 7.23 5.88 0.82
CA ASP A 125 5.86 5.39 0.70
C ASP A 125 5.69 4.07 1.48
N HIS A 126 6.65 3.14 1.32
CA HIS A 126 6.64 1.86 2.04
C HIS A 126 6.79 2.07 3.54
N GLN A 127 7.75 2.89 3.96
CA GLN A 127 8.04 3.13 5.38
C GLN A 127 6.87 3.82 6.08
N LEU A 128 6.20 4.78 5.43
CA LEU A 128 5.04 5.46 5.98
C LEU A 128 3.91 4.49 6.31
N ILE A 129 3.65 3.52 5.41
CA ILE A 129 2.67 2.46 5.65
C ILE A 129 3.09 1.59 6.83
N VAL A 130 4.36 1.17 6.88
CA VAL A 130 4.89 0.35 7.98
C VAL A 130 4.74 1.08 9.32
N ASP A 131 5.04 2.36 9.38
CA ASP A 131 4.91 3.17 10.60
C ASP A 131 3.46 3.35 11.02
N GLY A 132 2.55 3.59 10.07
CA GLY A 132 1.11 3.65 10.33
C GLY A 132 0.55 2.33 10.87
N LEU A 133 0.95 1.20 10.26
CA LEU A 133 0.56 -0.14 10.72
C LEU A 133 1.14 -0.45 12.10
N LYS A 134 2.40 -0.13 12.37
CA LYS A 134 2.98 -0.27 13.71
C LYS A 134 2.20 0.56 14.72
N ARG A 135 1.81 1.79 14.38
CA ARG A 135 1.10 2.68 15.31
C ARG A 135 -0.28 2.15 15.69
N ILE A 136 -1.07 1.68 14.73
CA ILE A 136 -2.42 1.16 15.00
C ILE A 136 -2.44 -0.24 15.62
N LEU A 137 -1.38 -1.03 15.45
CA LEU A 137 -1.30 -2.39 16.03
C LEU A 137 -0.80 -2.39 17.48
N HIS A 138 -0.23 -1.28 17.96
CA HIS A 138 0.21 -1.09 19.35
C HIS A 138 -0.61 -0.02 20.08
N SER A 139 -1.74 0.42 19.50
CA SER A 139 -2.67 1.38 20.12
C SER A 139 -3.73 0.71 20.97
#